data_AF-A0A2D6P9V9-F1
#
_entry.id   AF-A0A2D6P9V9-F1
#
_cell.length_a   1.000
_cell.length_b   1.000
_cell.length_c   1.000
_cell.angle_alpha   90.00
_cell.angle_beta   90.00
_cell.angle_gamma   90.00
#
_symmetry.space_group_name_H-M   'P 1'
#
loop_
_entity.id
_entity.type
_entity.pdbx_description
1 polymer ?
#
loop_
_entity_poly.entity_id
_entity_poly.type
_entity_poly.pdbx_seq_one_letter_code
_entity_poly.pdbx_strand_id
1 'polypeptide(L)'
;MANTNDVIVLDAEKYPQVAVWGEKLGTQLGLEYFHLADEYFDYIPQHINHLRIDSKTATFGHKYWGEYRSQQSEYGENEEGTTQKDKVDVDREIVTNYTIPFMKAVLRLKVQEVYEKRYNTLRTKYSVLEDATWGDQLAESQAYLQDDTTAVSLIDRLASIRGLTTSEFAAKVIEKQKEWKGKLFDLAVGEQTVIGKLNDCVNMADMNVFLEDYFGLAMPGELCLDYNRCELNGDGLIVRKEPLVYGLKF
;
A
#
# COMPACT_ATOMS: atom_id res chain seq x y z
N MET A 1 -20.82 23.83 9.88
CA MET A 1 -19.38 24.17 9.82
C MET A 1 -18.69 22.97 9.18
N ALA A 2 -17.79 23.19 8.22
CA ALA A 2 -16.97 22.09 7.70
C ALA A 2 -16.09 21.56 8.84
N ASN A 3 -15.98 20.23 8.97
CA ASN A 3 -15.18 19.62 10.02
C ASN A 3 -13.70 19.96 9.80
N THR A 4 -13.06 20.60 10.79
CA THR A 4 -11.67 21.06 10.70
C THR A 4 -10.67 20.10 11.37
N ASN A 5 -11.15 19.01 11.96
CA ASN A 5 -10.28 18.02 12.58
C ASN A 5 -9.39 17.35 11.54
N ASP A 6 -8.15 17.03 11.93
CA ASP A 6 -7.24 16.26 11.11
C ASP A 6 -7.87 14.92 10.71
N VAL A 7 -7.46 14.43 9.55
CA VAL A 7 -7.95 13.20 8.97
C VAL A 7 -6.95 12.09 9.22
N ILE A 8 -7.45 11.02 9.83
CA ILE A 8 -6.72 9.76 9.90
C ILE A 8 -6.98 8.93 8.63
N VAL A 9 -5.94 8.30 8.10
CA VAL A 9 -6.04 7.30 7.03
C VAL A 9 -5.46 5.98 7.51
N LEU A 10 -6.24 4.90 7.44
CA LEU A 10 -5.81 3.56 7.85
C LEU A 10 -6.62 2.45 7.16
N ASP A 11 -6.20 1.21 7.34
CA ASP A 11 -7.06 0.04 7.14
C ASP A 11 -7.96 -0.14 8.37
N ALA A 12 -9.25 0.19 8.24
CA ALA A 12 -10.19 0.14 9.35
C ALA A 12 -10.47 -1.29 9.84
N GLU A 13 -10.18 -2.34 9.06
CA GLU A 13 -10.29 -3.73 9.54
C GLU A 13 -9.28 -4.00 10.67
N LYS A 14 -8.12 -3.34 10.63
CA LYS A 14 -7.10 -3.47 11.69
C LYS A 14 -7.47 -2.73 12.97
N TYR A 15 -8.26 -1.67 12.87
CA TYR A 15 -8.66 -0.86 14.02
C TYR A 15 -10.04 -0.21 13.84
N PRO A 16 -11.12 -0.99 13.95
CA PRO A 16 -12.48 -0.55 13.60
C PRO A 16 -13.03 0.53 14.54
N GLN A 17 -12.40 0.71 15.71
CA GLN A 17 -12.78 1.71 16.69
C GLN A 17 -12.73 3.14 16.14
N VAL A 18 -11.87 3.43 15.15
CA VAL A 18 -11.81 4.74 14.51
C VAL A 18 -13.11 5.09 13.79
N ALA A 19 -13.84 4.12 13.24
CA ALA A 19 -15.13 4.36 12.60
C ALA A 19 -16.24 4.73 13.61
N VAL A 20 -16.03 4.46 14.90
CA VAL A 20 -16.93 4.89 15.98
C VAL A 20 -16.60 6.30 16.45
N TRP A 21 -15.32 6.67 16.45
CA TRP A 21 -14.83 7.95 16.95
C TRP A 21 -14.86 9.07 15.91
N GLY A 22 -14.63 8.74 14.65
CA GLY A 22 -14.44 9.70 13.57
C GLY A 22 -15.62 9.83 12.63
N GLU A 23 -15.66 10.94 11.90
CA GLU A 23 -16.61 11.18 10.81
C GLU A 23 -15.98 10.76 9.47
N LYS A 24 -16.60 9.82 8.76
CA LYS A 24 -16.04 9.28 7.51
C LYS A 24 -15.97 10.36 6.43
N LEU A 25 -14.77 10.63 5.93
CA LEU A 25 -14.52 11.51 4.80
C LEU A 25 -14.57 10.75 3.47
N GLY A 26 -14.03 9.53 3.41
CA GLY A 26 -13.95 8.78 2.17
C GLY A 26 -13.22 7.45 2.31
N THR A 27 -12.93 6.83 1.16
CA THR A 27 -12.14 5.60 1.07
C THR A 27 -11.48 5.50 -0.30
N GLN A 28 -10.31 4.86 -0.37
CA GLN A 28 -9.68 4.45 -1.62
C GLN A 28 -8.79 3.24 -1.36
N LEU A 29 -8.79 2.28 -2.29
CA LEU A 29 -7.92 1.09 -2.23
C LEU A 29 -8.07 0.27 -0.92
N GLY A 30 -9.25 0.31 -0.29
CA GLY A 30 -9.51 -0.34 1.00
C GLY A 30 -8.91 0.38 2.21
N LEU A 31 -8.32 1.56 2.03
CA LEU A 31 -8.02 2.47 3.14
C LEU A 31 -9.20 3.40 3.35
N GLU A 32 -9.52 3.70 4.60
CA GLU A 32 -10.63 4.57 4.99
C GLU A 32 -10.11 5.83 5.67
N TYR A 33 -10.85 6.94 5.47
CA TYR A 33 -10.46 8.28 5.93
C TYR A 33 -11.51 8.81 6.88
N PHE A 34 -11.09 9.31 8.04
CA PHE A 34 -12.01 9.87 9.03
C PHE A 34 -11.48 11.18 9.59
N HIS A 35 -12.31 12.21 9.66
CA HIS A 35 -12.03 13.36 10.52
C HIS A 35 -12.06 12.87 11.97
N LEU A 36 -10.96 13.03 12.70
CA LEU A 36 -10.78 12.48 14.03
C LEU A 36 -10.31 13.58 14.99
N ALA A 37 -11.00 13.72 16.13
CA ALA A 37 -10.58 14.67 17.16
C ALA A 37 -9.18 14.31 17.71
N ASP A 38 -8.38 15.33 18.04
CA ASP A 38 -6.99 15.17 18.48
C ASP A 38 -6.81 14.19 19.65
N GLU A 39 -7.75 14.21 20.60
CA GLU A 39 -7.74 13.33 21.77
C GLU A 39 -7.74 11.84 21.43
N TYR A 40 -8.29 11.44 20.27
CA TYR A 40 -8.38 10.04 19.89
C TYR A 40 -7.08 9.48 19.31
N PHE A 41 -6.16 10.33 18.83
CA PHE A 41 -4.89 9.85 18.27
C PHE A 41 -4.02 9.16 19.32
N ASP A 42 -4.08 9.60 20.58
CA ASP A 42 -3.30 9.03 21.68
C ASP A 42 -3.75 7.61 22.07
N TYR A 43 -4.97 7.21 21.68
CA TYR A 43 -5.51 5.87 21.97
C TYR A 43 -5.22 4.86 20.87
N ILE A 44 -4.65 5.28 19.73
CA ILE A 44 -4.31 4.40 18.63
C ILE A 44 -3.07 3.58 19.02
N PRO A 45 -3.15 2.24 19.02
CA PRO A 45 -2.00 1.42 19.37
C PRO A 45 -0.83 1.64 18.40
N GLN A 46 0.41 1.61 18.93
CA GLN A 46 1.62 1.86 18.14
C GLN A 46 1.81 0.92 16.94
N HIS A 47 1.25 -0.30 17.00
CA HIS A 47 1.34 -1.28 15.93
C HIS A 47 0.32 -1.05 14.80
N ILE A 48 -0.57 -0.06 14.93
CA ILE A 48 -1.53 0.30 13.88
C ILE A 48 -0.90 1.36 12.98
N ASN A 49 -0.52 0.93 11.78
CA ASN A 49 -0.03 1.83 10.73
C ASN A 49 -1.16 2.74 10.26
N HIS A 50 -0.94 4.05 10.35
CA HIS A 50 -1.88 5.06 9.93
C HIS A 50 -1.16 6.34 9.49
N LEU A 51 -1.88 7.20 8.77
CA LEU A 51 -1.45 8.56 8.47
C LEU A 51 -2.33 9.54 9.25
N ARG A 52 -1.74 10.65 9.68
CA ARG A 52 -2.46 11.84 10.14
C ARG A 52 -2.19 12.96 9.13
N ILE A 53 -3.25 13.50 8.54
CA ILE A 53 -3.19 14.51 7.47
C ILE A 53 -4.08 15.68 7.89
N ASP A 54 -3.66 16.92 7.64
CA ASP A 54 -4.51 18.06 7.96
C ASP A 54 -5.82 18.04 7.17
N SER A 55 -6.89 18.56 7.78
CA SER A 55 -8.25 18.54 7.21
C SER A 55 -8.28 19.06 5.76
N LYS A 56 -7.63 20.19 5.48
CA LYS A 56 -7.66 20.84 4.17
C LYS A 56 -7.03 19.94 3.09
N THR A 57 -5.84 19.41 3.36
CA THR A 57 -5.15 18.50 2.43
C THR A 57 -5.97 17.25 2.17
N ALA A 58 -6.55 16.65 3.20
CA ALA A 58 -7.34 15.43 3.06
C ALA A 58 -8.67 15.66 2.32
N THR A 59 -9.40 16.73 2.64
CA THR A 59 -10.66 17.07 1.96
C THR A 59 -10.44 17.30 0.47
N PHE A 60 -9.44 18.10 0.09
CA PHE A 60 -9.14 18.33 -1.32
C PHE A 60 -8.52 17.11 -2.00
N GLY A 61 -7.68 16.36 -1.29
CA GLY A 61 -7.07 15.16 -1.81
C GLY A 61 -8.06 14.04 -2.11
N HIS A 62 -9.04 13.85 -1.24
CA HIS A 62 -10.15 12.95 -1.50
C HIS A 62 -11.03 13.46 -2.64
N LYS A 63 -11.45 14.73 -2.59
CA LYS A 63 -12.39 15.32 -3.56
C LYS A 63 -11.89 15.25 -5.00
N TYR A 64 -10.60 15.54 -5.21
CA TYR A 64 -10.00 15.61 -6.55
C TYR A 64 -9.14 14.39 -6.90
N TRP A 65 -9.32 13.27 -6.19
CA TRP A 65 -8.55 12.04 -6.42
C TRP A 65 -8.59 11.62 -7.89
N GLY A 66 -7.43 11.59 -8.55
CA GLY A 66 -7.32 11.18 -9.95
C GLY A 66 -7.88 12.18 -10.98
N GLU A 67 -8.33 13.36 -10.57
CA GLU A 67 -8.98 14.31 -11.49
C GLU A 67 -7.97 14.96 -12.46
N TYR A 68 -7.98 14.47 -13.70
CA TYR A 68 -7.13 14.96 -14.78
C TYR A 68 -7.71 16.18 -15.49
N ARG A 69 -9.04 16.28 -15.59
CA ARG A 69 -9.72 17.29 -16.41
C ARG A 69 -9.49 18.69 -15.87
N SER A 70 -9.48 19.67 -16.78
CA SER A 70 -9.35 21.09 -16.42
C SER A 70 -10.65 21.70 -15.90
N GLN A 71 -11.78 21.06 -16.17
CA GLN A 71 -13.10 21.55 -15.83
C GLN A 71 -13.98 20.41 -15.29
N GLN A 72 -14.81 20.75 -14.32
CA GLN A 72 -15.83 19.87 -13.77
C GLN A 72 -17.20 20.54 -13.85
N SER A 73 -18.26 19.74 -13.92
CA SER A 73 -19.62 20.28 -13.80
C SER A 73 -19.85 20.73 -12.36
N GLU A 74 -20.39 21.94 -12.17
CA GLU A 74 -20.92 22.35 -10.88
C GLU A 74 -22.25 21.64 -10.61
N TYR A 75 -22.37 20.98 -9.46
CA TYR A 75 -23.60 20.30 -9.07
C TYR A 75 -24.52 21.26 -8.32
N GLY A 76 -25.76 21.42 -8.81
CA GLY A 76 -26.77 22.29 -8.21
C GLY A 76 -28.02 22.40 -9.06
N GLU A 77 -28.91 23.31 -8.67
CA GLU A 77 -30.02 23.78 -9.48
C GLU A 77 -29.69 25.17 -10.02
N ASN A 78 -29.88 25.38 -11.32
CA ASN A 78 -29.74 26.70 -11.92
C ASN A 78 -30.94 27.60 -11.55
N GLU A 79 -30.90 28.87 -11.96
CA GLU A 79 -31.97 29.85 -11.68
C GLU A 79 -33.36 29.42 -12.21
N GLU A 80 -33.38 28.48 -13.16
CA GLU A 80 -34.60 27.91 -13.77
C GLU A 80 -35.13 26.67 -13.01
N GLY A 81 -34.48 26.26 -11.92
CA GLY A 81 -34.84 25.06 -11.13
C GLY A 81 -34.49 23.74 -11.84
N THR A 82 -33.58 23.77 -12.81
CA THR A 82 -33.08 22.59 -13.53
C THR A 82 -31.63 22.31 -13.17
N THR A 83 -31.08 21.15 -13.58
CA THR A 83 -29.69 20.79 -13.24
C THR A 83 -28.69 21.82 -13.75
N GLN A 84 -27.86 22.36 -12.84
CA GLN A 84 -26.69 23.17 -13.15
C GLN A 84 -25.75 22.36 -14.07
N LYS A 85 -25.45 22.89 -15.26
CA LYS A 85 -24.54 22.25 -16.24
C LYS A 85 -23.27 23.04 -16.48
N ASP A 86 -23.11 24.16 -15.78
CA ASP A 86 -21.95 25.03 -15.95
C ASP A 86 -20.68 24.30 -15.56
N LYS A 87 -19.67 24.47 -16.40
CA LYS A 87 -18.34 23.94 -16.16
C LYS A 87 -17.55 24.97 -15.36
N VAL A 88 -17.04 24.55 -14.22
CA VAL A 88 -16.12 25.33 -13.41
C VAL A 88 -14.71 24.78 -13.56
N ASP A 89 -13.73 25.67 -13.57
CA ASP A 89 -12.33 25.29 -13.66
C ASP A 89 -11.91 24.54 -12.38
N VAL A 90 -11.14 23.47 -12.57
CA VAL A 90 -10.46 22.79 -11.47
C VAL A 90 -9.23 23.61 -11.12
N ASP A 91 -9.20 24.15 -9.91
CA ASP A 91 -8.05 24.88 -9.40
C ASP A 91 -6.80 23.97 -9.37
N ARG A 92 -5.84 24.29 -10.24
CA ARG A 92 -4.61 23.52 -10.39
C ARG A 92 -3.67 23.67 -9.19
N GLU A 93 -3.74 24.78 -8.46
CA GLU A 93 -2.99 24.93 -7.22
C GLU A 93 -3.51 23.96 -6.16
N ILE A 94 -4.83 23.72 -6.11
CA ILE A 94 -5.40 22.71 -5.20
C ILE A 94 -4.86 21.32 -5.54
N VAL A 95 -4.87 20.96 -6.82
CA VAL A 95 -4.39 19.64 -7.27
C VAL A 95 -2.91 19.44 -6.91
N THR A 96 -2.06 20.43 -7.20
CA THR A 96 -0.63 20.33 -6.95
C THR A 96 -0.27 20.37 -5.47
N ASN A 97 -0.89 21.27 -4.69
CA ASN A 97 -0.49 21.51 -3.30
C ASN A 97 -1.16 20.58 -2.29
N TYR A 98 -2.32 20.02 -2.61
CA TYR A 98 -3.09 19.18 -1.69
C TYR A 98 -3.35 17.79 -2.23
N THR A 99 -3.82 17.68 -3.48
CA THR A 99 -4.28 16.39 -4.00
C THR A 99 -3.15 15.41 -4.30
N ILE A 100 -2.11 15.82 -5.03
CA ILE A 100 -0.97 14.95 -5.33
C ILE A 100 -0.25 14.49 -4.04
N PRO A 101 0.06 15.38 -3.07
CA PRO A 101 0.64 14.96 -1.79
C PRO A 101 -0.23 13.96 -1.03
N PHE A 102 -1.55 14.19 -0.96
CA PHE A 102 -2.49 13.26 -0.34
C PHE A 102 -2.46 11.89 -1.02
N MET A 103 -2.59 11.85 -2.35
CA MET A 103 -2.56 10.60 -3.12
C MET A 103 -1.26 9.83 -2.90
N LYS A 104 -0.11 10.52 -2.94
CA LYS A 104 1.20 9.88 -2.66
C LYS A 104 1.26 9.30 -1.26
N ALA A 105 0.76 10.00 -0.25
CA ALA A 105 0.75 9.51 1.12
C ALA A 105 -0.12 8.24 1.25
N VAL A 106 -1.36 8.29 0.75
CA VAL A 106 -2.30 7.16 0.77
C VAL A 106 -1.76 5.96 0.00
N LEU A 107 -1.22 6.17 -1.21
CA LEU A 107 -0.67 5.10 -2.03
C LEU A 107 0.56 4.47 -1.38
N ARG A 108 1.43 5.27 -0.76
CA ARG A 108 2.59 4.75 -0.02
C ARG A 108 2.13 3.86 1.12
N LEU A 109 1.18 4.32 1.95
CA LEU A 109 0.60 3.49 3.01
C LEU A 109 0.02 2.19 2.45
N LYS A 110 -0.70 2.26 1.33
CA LYS A 110 -1.27 1.05 0.72
C LYS A 110 -0.20 0.06 0.24
N VAL A 111 0.87 0.55 -0.38
CA VAL A 111 2.00 -0.30 -0.81
C VAL A 111 2.63 -0.98 0.41
N GLN A 112 2.89 -0.23 1.48
CA GLN A 112 3.43 -0.75 2.74
C GLN A 112 2.54 -1.84 3.33
N GLU A 113 1.24 -1.60 3.39
CA GLU A 113 0.22 -2.57 3.85
C GLU A 113 0.23 -3.88 3.05
N VAL A 114 0.38 -3.79 1.72
CA VAL A 114 0.47 -4.97 0.86
C VAL A 114 1.74 -5.78 1.14
N TYR A 115 2.89 -5.12 1.28
CA TYR A 115 4.16 -5.81 1.57
C TYR A 115 4.22 -6.34 2.99
N GLU A 116 3.65 -5.64 3.98
CA GLU A 116 3.53 -6.13 5.35
C GLU A 116 2.65 -7.39 5.41
N LYS A 117 1.52 -7.42 4.68
CA LYS A 117 0.68 -8.62 4.56
C LYS A 117 1.45 -9.80 3.95
N ARG A 118 2.29 -9.54 2.94
CA ARG A 118 3.15 -10.57 2.31
C ARG A 118 4.23 -11.07 3.25
N TYR A 119 4.86 -10.17 4.00
CA TYR A 119 5.82 -10.52 5.05
C TYR A 119 5.15 -11.39 6.12
N ASN A 120 3.97 -11.01 6.59
CA ASN A 120 3.20 -11.81 7.54
C ASN A 120 2.89 -13.19 6.97
N THR A 121 2.47 -13.28 5.71
CA THR A 121 2.23 -14.57 5.03
C THR A 121 3.50 -15.42 4.88
N LEU A 122 4.65 -14.78 4.68
CA LEU A 122 5.94 -15.46 4.64
C LEU A 122 6.31 -16.03 6.02
N ARG A 123 6.03 -15.28 7.09
CA ARG A 123 6.33 -15.62 8.48
C ARG A 123 5.40 -16.70 9.04
N THR A 124 4.11 -16.65 8.74
CA THR A 124 3.09 -17.60 9.26
C THR A 124 3.26 -19.04 8.77
N LYS A 125 4.15 -19.29 7.81
CA LYS A 125 4.55 -20.65 7.41
C LYS A 125 5.29 -21.41 8.52
N TYR A 126 5.82 -20.68 9.50
CA TYR A 126 6.60 -21.24 10.60
C TYR A 126 5.87 -21.00 11.92
N SER A 127 6.04 -21.92 12.86
CA SER A 127 5.43 -21.79 14.18
C SER A 127 6.15 -20.71 15.00
N VAL A 128 5.47 -20.20 16.03
CA VAL A 128 6.07 -19.23 16.97
C VAL A 128 7.28 -19.84 17.69
N LEU A 129 7.24 -21.14 18.01
CA LEU A 129 8.36 -21.83 18.63
C LEU A 129 9.56 -21.94 17.68
N GLU A 130 9.32 -22.21 16.40
CA GLU A 130 10.37 -22.23 15.38
C GLU A 130 11.02 -20.86 15.25
N ASP A 131 10.23 -19.80 15.12
CA ASP A 131 10.74 -18.42 15.02
C ASP A 131 11.56 -18.00 16.25
N ALA A 132 11.08 -18.35 17.46
CA ALA A 132 11.78 -18.05 18.71
C ALA A 132 13.12 -18.80 18.84
N THR A 133 13.22 -20.01 18.26
CA THR A 133 14.42 -20.85 18.35
C THR A 133 15.34 -20.74 17.14
N TRP A 134 14.88 -20.11 16.05
CA TRP A 134 15.60 -20.05 14.79
C TRP A 134 16.96 -19.35 14.91
N GLY A 135 17.03 -18.29 15.72
CA GLY A 135 18.28 -17.58 16.00
C GLY A 135 19.33 -18.49 16.61
N ASP A 136 18.95 -19.31 17.58
CA ASP A 136 19.84 -20.29 18.23
C ASP A 136 20.26 -21.39 17.26
N GLN A 137 19.31 -21.95 16.50
CA GLN A 137 19.61 -22.95 15.47
C GLN A 137 20.64 -22.43 14.46
N LEU A 138 20.48 -21.18 13.99
CA LEU A 138 21.40 -20.55 13.05
C LEU A 138 22.79 -20.33 13.67
N ALA A 139 22.85 -19.80 14.88
CA ALA A 139 24.11 -19.52 15.57
C ALA A 139 24.90 -20.81 15.86
N GLU A 140 24.24 -21.84 16.41
CA GLU A 140 24.85 -23.15 16.64
C GLU A 140 25.33 -23.78 15.32
N SER A 141 24.52 -23.69 14.26
CA SER A 141 24.88 -24.26 12.95
C SER A 141 26.11 -23.57 12.35
N GLN A 142 26.20 -22.25 12.45
CA GLN A 142 27.36 -21.49 11.98
C GLN A 142 28.62 -21.84 12.77
N ALA A 143 28.52 -21.95 14.09
CA ALA A 143 29.65 -22.29 14.95
C ALA A 143 30.15 -23.72 14.66
N TYR A 144 29.24 -24.69 14.59
CA TYR A 144 29.57 -26.09 14.30
C TYR A 144 30.22 -26.29 12.92
N LEU A 145 29.75 -25.55 11.89
CA LEU A 145 30.36 -25.63 10.55
C LEU A 145 31.72 -24.94 10.46
N GLN A 146 32.06 -24.05 11.39
CA GLN A 146 33.39 -23.44 11.49
C GLN A 146 34.35 -24.32 12.29
N ASP A 147 33.86 -24.99 13.34
CA ASP A 147 34.60 -25.92 14.19
C ASP A 147 33.67 -27.05 14.64
N ASP A 148 33.89 -28.25 14.10
CA ASP A 148 33.07 -29.44 14.34
C ASP A 148 33.24 -30.03 15.76
N THR A 149 34.16 -29.49 16.55
CA THR A 149 34.32 -29.80 17.98
C THR A 149 33.47 -28.91 18.87
N THR A 150 32.82 -27.88 18.31
CA THR A 150 31.93 -26.98 19.04
C THR A 150 30.75 -27.75 19.64
N ALA A 151 30.60 -27.67 20.96
CA ALA A 151 29.43 -28.23 21.63
C ALA A 151 28.18 -27.44 21.24
N VAL A 152 27.20 -28.15 20.66
CA VAL A 152 25.90 -27.61 20.27
C VAL A 152 24.78 -28.39 20.95
N SER A 153 23.72 -27.70 21.35
CA SER A 153 22.66 -28.27 22.20
C SER A 153 21.39 -28.52 21.42
N LEU A 154 20.89 -27.50 20.73
CA LEU A 154 19.58 -27.54 20.10
C LEU A 154 19.63 -28.30 18.79
N ILE A 155 20.61 -27.98 17.93
CA ILE A 155 20.69 -28.61 16.60
C ILE A 155 21.05 -30.10 16.67
N ASP A 156 21.80 -30.53 17.70
CA ASP A 156 22.13 -31.95 17.91
C ASP A 156 20.88 -32.76 18.25
N ARG A 157 20.06 -32.25 19.19
CA ARG A 157 18.77 -32.86 19.56
C ARG A 157 17.82 -32.91 18.37
N LEU A 158 17.73 -31.83 17.59
CA LEU A 158 16.88 -31.75 16.41
C LEU A 158 17.37 -32.66 15.28
N ALA A 159 18.69 -32.79 15.08
CA ALA A 159 19.29 -33.69 14.11
C ALA A 159 18.99 -35.15 14.45
N SER A 160 19.16 -35.54 15.72
CA SER A 160 18.88 -36.88 16.23
C SER A 160 17.43 -37.30 15.98
N ILE A 161 16.45 -36.43 16.30
CA ILE A 161 15.03 -36.70 16.07
C ILE A 161 14.71 -36.88 14.57
N ARG A 162 15.45 -36.19 13.69
CA ARG A 162 15.26 -36.25 12.23
C ARG A 162 16.10 -37.32 11.53
N GLY A 163 16.89 -38.10 12.27
CA GLY A 163 17.78 -39.11 11.69
C GLY A 163 18.89 -38.52 10.82
N LEU A 164 19.33 -37.30 11.14
CA LEU A 164 20.42 -36.60 10.46
C LEU A 164 21.64 -36.54 11.38
N THR A 165 22.82 -36.41 10.80
CA THR A 165 24.00 -35.95 11.54
C THR A 165 23.89 -34.46 11.86
N THR A 166 24.58 -34.01 12.91
CA THR A 166 24.65 -32.60 13.31
C THR A 166 25.18 -31.71 12.19
N SER A 167 26.16 -32.20 11.41
CA SER A 167 26.70 -31.52 10.23
C SER A 167 25.64 -31.35 9.12
N GLU A 168 24.90 -32.42 8.78
CA GLU A 168 23.83 -32.36 7.77
C GLU A 168 22.69 -31.42 8.19
N PHE A 169 22.33 -31.44 9.47
CA PHE A 169 21.32 -30.53 10.01
C PHE A 169 21.81 -29.08 9.95
N ALA A 170 23.03 -28.81 10.40
CA ALA A 170 23.63 -27.48 10.35
C ALA A 170 23.66 -26.92 8.92
N ALA A 171 24.09 -27.73 7.93
CA ALA A 171 24.09 -27.33 6.53
C ALA A 171 22.67 -26.97 6.02
N LYS A 172 21.65 -27.74 6.41
CA LYS A 172 20.24 -27.45 6.07
C LYS A 172 19.74 -26.16 6.70
N VAL A 173 20.13 -25.85 7.94
CA VAL A 173 19.77 -24.58 8.59
C VAL A 173 20.32 -23.40 7.80
N ILE A 174 21.59 -23.45 7.37
CA ILE A 174 22.21 -22.39 6.55
C ILE A 174 21.50 -22.25 5.20
N GLU A 175 21.19 -23.36 4.53
CA GLU A 175 20.45 -23.36 3.26
C GLU A 175 19.07 -22.69 3.43
N LYS A 176 18.31 -23.09 4.45
CA LYS A 176 16.99 -22.52 4.74
C LYS A 176 17.04 -21.06 5.17
N GLN A 177 18.08 -20.64 5.89
CA GLN A 177 18.30 -19.23 6.19
C GLN A 177 18.52 -18.43 4.91
N LYS A 178 19.31 -18.95 3.96
CA LYS A 178 19.54 -18.29 2.67
C LYS A 178 18.26 -18.19 1.85
N GLU A 179 17.47 -19.26 1.76
CA GLU A 179 16.17 -19.26 1.08
C GLU A 179 15.21 -18.23 1.69
N TRP A 180 15.10 -18.20 3.02
CA TRP A 180 14.21 -17.28 3.72
C TRP A 180 14.66 -15.82 3.57
N LYS A 181 15.96 -15.54 3.74
CA LYS A 181 16.52 -14.20 3.54
C LYS A 181 16.38 -13.72 2.10
N GLY A 182 16.55 -14.59 1.11
CA GLY A 182 16.27 -14.26 -0.30
C GLY A 182 14.85 -13.71 -0.47
N LYS A 183 13.85 -14.45 0.00
CA LYS A 183 12.44 -14.00 -0.07
C LYS A 183 12.18 -12.70 0.71
N LEU A 184 12.80 -12.55 1.88
CA LEU A 184 12.67 -11.31 2.65
C LEU A 184 13.27 -10.11 1.91
N PHE A 185 14.44 -10.29 1.30
CA PHE A 185 15.09 -9.25 0.51
C PHE A 185 14.28 -8.91 -0.74
N ASP A 186 13.72 -9.90 -1.42
CA ASP A 186 12.83 -9.69 -2.57
C ASP A 186 11.61 -8.83 -2.19
N LEU A 187 11.01 -9.08 -1.02
CA LEU A 187 9.92 -8.23 -0.51
C LEU A 187 10.37 -6.79 -0.25
N ALA A 188 11.49 -6.61 0.44
CA ALA A 188 12.02 -5.27 0.75
C ALA A 188 12.39 -4.48 -0.52
N VAL A 189 13.03 -5.14 -1.49
CA VAL A 189 13.38 -4.54 -2.79
C VAL A 189 12.13 -4.21 -3.59
N GLY A 190 11.14 -5.10 -3.61
CA GLY A 190 9.86 -4.85 -4.28
C GLY A 190 9.14 -3.62 -3.73
N GLU A 191 9.02 -3.51 -2.41
CA GLU A 191 8.40 -2.37 -1.75
C GLU A 191 9.08 -1.06 -2.13
N GLN A 192 10.41 -1.00 -2.01
CA GLN A 192 11.17 0.20 -2.34
C GLN A 192 11.12 0.55 -3.83
N THR A 193 11.04 -0.47 -4.70
CA THR A 193 10.90 -0.25 -6.15
C THR A 193 9.57 0.46 -6.47
N VAL A 194 8.47 0.00 -5.90
CA VAL A 194 7.14 0.60 -6.13
C VAL A 194 7.05 1.99 -5.49
N ILE A 195 7.58 2.17 -4.28
CA ILE A 195 7.65 3.49 -3.63
C ILE A 195 8.52 4.46 -4.44
N GLY A 196 9.63 4.00 -5.02
CA GLY A 196 10.46 4.79 -5.93
C GLY A 196 9.65 5.30 -7.12
N LYS A 197 8.90 4.42 -7.77
CA LYS A 197 8.04 4.77 -8.91
C LYS A 197 6.92 5.75 -8.54
N LEU A 198 6.35 5.62 -7.35
CA LEU A 198 5.39 6.58 -6.82
C LEU A 198 6.02 7.96 -6.56
N ASN A 199 7.26 7.99 -6.08
CA ASN A 199 7.97 9.24 -5.82
C ASN A 199 8.26 9.99 -7.12
N ASP A 200 8.56 9.26 -8.19
CA ASP A 200 8.83 9.81 -9.54
C ASP A 200 7.60 10.46 -10.20
N CYS A 201 6.37 10.16 -9.75
CA CYS A 201 5.16 10.79 -10.27
C CYS A 201 5.14 12.30 -9.95
N VAL A 202 5.08 13.17 -10.95
CA VAL A 202 5.13 14.63 -10.76
C VAL A 202 3.75 15.26 -10.83
N ASN A 203 2.90 14.77 -11.72
CA ASN A 203 1.60 15.36 -12.02
C ASN A 203 0.46 14.32 -11.94
N MET A 204 -0.79 14.77 -12.12
CA MET A 204 -1.96 13.90 -12.01
C MET A 204 -2.03 12.83 -13.12
N ALA A 205 -1.47 13.07 -14.30
CA ALA A 205 -1.35 12.04 -15.33
C ALA A 205 -0.44 10.90 -14.86
N ASP A 206 0.73 11.23 -14.31
CA ASP A 206 1.67 10.22 -13.77
C ASP A 206 1.00 9.40 -12.65
N MET A 207 0.22 10.06 -11.78
CA MET A 207 -0.52 9.38 -10.70
C MET A 207 -1.56 8.40 -11.25
N ASN A 208 -2.33 8.79 -12.28
CA ASN A 208 -3.32 7.91 -12.91
C ASN A 208 -2.67 6.74 -13.66
N VAL A 209 -1.53 6.98 -14.32
CA VAL A 209 -0.74 5.92 -14.96
C VAL A 209 -0.23 4.94 -13.91
N PHE A 210 0.29 5.44 -12.78
CA PHE A 210 0.74 4.61 -11.67
C PHE A 210 -0.41 3.75 -11.09
N LEU A 211 -1.60 4.33 -10.90
CA LEU A 211 -2.78 3.58 -10.46
C LEU A 211 -3.15 2.45 -11.43
N GLU A 212 -3.06 2.68 -12.74
CA GLU A 212 -3.35 1.63 -13.72
C GLU A 212 -2.27 0.54 -13.77
N ASP A 213 -1.00 0.94 -13.74
CA ASP A 213 0.14 0.06 -13.92
C ASP A 213 0.47 -0.78 -12.68
N TYR A 214 0.10 -0.30 -11.48
CA TYR A 214 0.41 -1.00 -10.22
C TYR A 214 -0.82 -1.49 -9.47
N PHE A 215 -1.98 -0.82 -9.60
CA PHE A 215 -3.21 -1.18 -8.90
C PHE A 215 -4.33 -1.69 -9.81
N GLY A 216 -4.13 -1.65 -11.13
CA GLY A 216 -5.13 -2.10 -12.10
C GLY A 216 -6.41 -1.24 -12.08
N LEU A 217 -6.29 0.04 -11.72
CA LEU A 217 -7.39 1.01 -11.77
C LEU A 217 -7.33 1.78 -13.09
N ALA A 218 -8.41 1.73 -13.86
CA ALA A 218 -8.45 2.37 -15.18
C ALA A 218 -8.19 3.88 -15.08
N MET A 219 -7.30 4.39 -15.93
CA MET A 219 -7.13 5.83 -16.08
C MET A 219 -8.33 6.48 -16.80
N PRO A 220 -8.55 7.81 -16.66
CA PRO A 220 -9.59 8.52 -17.40
C PRO A 220 -9.47 8.33 -18.92
N GLY A 221 -10.61 8.30 -19.63
CA GLY A 221 -10.64 8.00 -21.07
C GLY A 221 -9.79 8.93 -21.95
N GLU A 222 -9.83 10.24 -21.68
CA GLU A 222 -8.99 11.22 -22.39
C GLU A 222 -7.50 10.92 -22.20
N LEU A 223 -7.07 10.67 -20.95
CA LEU A 223 -5.70 10.30 -20.65
C LEU A 223 -5.31 8.96 -21.29
N CYS A 224 -6.25 8.00 -21.38
CA CYS A 224 -6.03 6.73 -22.05
C CYS A 224 -5.78 6.89 -23.55
N LEU A 225 -6.43 7.86 -24.21
CA LEU A 225 -6.14 8.24 -25.59
C LEU A 225 -4.76 8.91 -25.69
N ASP A 226 -4.46 9.86 -24.80
CA ASP A 226 -3.17 10.58 -24.78
C ASP A 226 -1.98 9.61 -24.64
N TYR A 227 -2.15 8.55 -23.84
CA TYR A 227 -1.15 7.49 -23.63
C TYR A 227 -1.24 6.34 -24.65
N ASN A 228 -2.06 6.48 -25.69
CA ASN A 228 -2.22 5.49 -26.76
C ASN A 228 -2.65 4.08 -26.27
N ARG A 229 -3.33 4.00 -25.13
CA ARG A 229 -3.88 2.75 -24.55
C ARG A 229 -5.34 2.52 -24.96
N CYS A 230 -6.00 3.57 -25.44
CA CYS A 230 -7.35 3.54 -25.99
C CYS A 230 -7.37 4.07 -27.43
N GLU A 231 -8.50 3.87 -28.10
CA GLU A 231 -8.84 4.46 -29.39
C GLU A 231 -10.32 4.81 -29.45
N LEU A 232 -10.72 5.60 -30.44
CA LEU A 232 -12.13 5.84 -30.75
C LEU A 232 -12.62 4.74 -31.69
N ASN A 233 -13.70 4.07 -31.32
CA ASN A 233 -14.38 3.16 -32.22
C ASN A 233 -15.18 3.93 -33.30
N GLY A 234 -15.80 3.20 -34.24
CA GLY A 234 -16.60 3.80 -35.31
C GLY A 234 -17.79 4.65 -34.85
N ASP A 235 -18.21 4.53 -33.59
CA ASP A 235 -19.31 5.29 -32.97
C ASP A 235 -18.80 6.49 -32.15
N GLY A 236 -17.49 6.76 -32.15
CA GLY A 236 -16.88 7.83 -31.37
C GLY A 236 -16.76 7.53 -29.86
N LEU A 237 -16.91 6.27 -29.45
CA LEU A 237 -16.71 5.83 -28.07
C LEU A 237 -15.24 5.46 -27.84
N ILE A 238 -14.73 5.84 -26.66
CA ILE A 238 -13.37 5.46 -26.23
C ILE A 238 -13.38 3.98 -25.83
N VAL A 239 -12.61 3.16 -26.54
CA VAL A 239 -12.42 1.73 -26.27
C VAL A 239 -10.95 1.42 -26.00
N ARG A 240 -10.67 0.47 -25.11
CA ARG A 240 -9.28 0.06 -24.82
C ARG A 240 -8.75 -0.83 -25.94
N LYS A 241 -7.49 -0.62 -26.32
CA LYS A 241 -6.78 -1.49 -27.27
C LYS A 241 -6.50 -2.86 -26.68
N GLU A 242 -6.17 -2.88 -25.39
CA GLU A 242 -5.92 -4.10 -24.62
C GLU A 242 -6.81 -4.12 -23.36
N PRO A 243 -7.36 -5.29 -22.99
CA PRO A 243 -8.13 -5.42 -21.76
C PRO A 243 -7.33 -4.97 -20.53
N LEU A 244 -7.99 -4.23 -19.63
CA LEU A 244 -7.37 -3.88 -18.35
C LEU A 244 -7.23 -5.12 -17.47
N VAL A 245 -6.01 -5.41 -17.05
CA VAL A 245 -5.75 -6.40 -15.99
C VAL A 245 -6.01 -5.73 -14.64
N TYR A 246 -7.05 -6.20 -13.94
CA TYR A 246 -7.45 -5.69 -12.63
C TYR A 246 -6.59 -6.28 -11.50
N GLY A 247 -6.44 -5.50 -10.43
CA GLY A 247 -5.74 -5.92 -9.21
C GLY A 247 -4.30 -5.44 -9.10
N LEU A 248 -3.66 -5.80 -7.99
CA LEU A 248 -2.27 -5.44 -7.69
C LEU A 248 -1.31 -6.15 -8.65
N LYS A 249 -0.41 -5.39 -9.28
CA LYS A 249 0.53 -5.89 -10.30
C LYS A 249 1.99 -5.93 -9.85
N PHE A 250 2.24 -5.61 -8.59
CA PHE A 250 3.53 -5.70 -7.91
C PHE A 250 3.41 -6.65 -6.73
#